data_AF-A0A9E2ZCY0-F1
#
_entry.id   AF-A0A9E2ZCY0-F1
#
_cell.length_a   1.000
_cell.length_b   1.000
_cell.length_c   1.000
_cell.angle_alpha   90.00
_cell.angle_beta   90.00
_cell.angle_gamma   90.00
#
_symmetry.space_group_name_H-M   'P 1'
#
loop_
_entity.id
_entity.type
_entity.pdbx_description
1 polymer ?
#
loop_
_entity_poly.entity_id
_entity_poly.type
_entity_poly.pdbx_seq_one_letter_code
_entity_poly.pdbx_strand_id
1 'polypeptide(L)'
;MPSIRRSVHQLCDDYVADCAALDPNTATHLGVPGYEDELTDLSPDGHLARAELTDKALREITAADPADESERVAKAVFGERARLSLEMHEAGLDLSALNVIASPVQDLRQLFDLMPTETAEHWSAIAARLAKVPAALAGLRASLDKAAKNGAVSAVRQVVKVAEQCRTWAGVDGAPSFFATLVAGAPDSVVDRTLRTKLETAARAAAEGYADLAAHLHAELAPLAPRRDAVGEEHYRLRSRYFTGADLDLGEAYEWGWAEFARIEADMRRVAGRISPGATPAEAAAILDADPRYRVHGQRALQDWMQELSDKALADMRQTHFEIPDPLMALECRIAPSGGSVGAYYVGPTEDFSRPGAMWWSVPADRTEFSTWRETTTVYHEGVPGHHLQFATAVHNAGRLNRFQRLLCWVSGHGEGWALYAERLVREMGYLDDDGDLLGMLDAQLFRAARVIVDIGMHLELTIPAGTGFHEGERWTPELGLEFMLTRTITDPAHVRDEIDRY
;
A
#
# COMPACT_ATOMS: atom_id res chain seq x y z
N MET A 1 -28.96 -24.27 -30.80
CA MET A 1 -27.99 -23.16 -30.87
C MET A 1 -26.77 -23.59 -30.09
N PRO A 2 -25.55 -23.56 -30.65
CA PRO A 2 -24.36 -23.81 -29.85
C PRO A 2 -24.31 -22.74 -28.75
N SER A 3 -24.22 -23.17 -27.49
CA SER A 3 -23.92 -22.27 -26.37
C SER A 3 -22.64 -21.52 -26.74
N ILE A 4 -22.73 -20.19 -26.85
CA ILE A 4 -21.54 -19.35 -27.04
C ILE A 4 -20.70 -19.57 -25.78
N ARG A 5 -19.62 -20.35 -25.89
CA ARG A 5 -18.68 -20.52 -24.78
C ARG A 5 -18.08 -19.16 -24.48
N ARG A 6 -18.20 -18.71 -23.22
CA ARG A 6 -17.56 -17.49 -22.74
C ARG A 6 -16.04 -17.66 -22.81
N SER A 7 -15.37 -16.61 -23.25
CA SER A 7 -13.90 -16.57 -23.30
C SER A 7 -13.32 -16.37 -21.89
N VAL A 8 -12.03 -16.62 -21.70
CA VAL A 8 -11.37 -16.39 -20.40
C VAL A 8 -11.46 -14.91 -20.00
N HIS A 9 -11.23 -13.99 -20.94
CA HIS A 9 -11.36 -12.56 -20.66
C HIS A 9 -12.78 -12.19 -20.20
N GLN A 10 -13.81 -12.72 -20.87
CA GLN A 10 -15.21 -12.47 -20.48
C GLN A 10 -15.52 -12.99 -19.07
N LEU A 11 -15.04 -14.19 -18.71
CA LEU A 11 -15.24 -14.73 -17.38
C LEU A 11 -14.54 -13.90 -16.29
N CYS A 12 -13.35 -13.38 -16.58
CA CYS A 12 -12.65 -12.47 -15.66
C CYS A 12 -13.37 -11.12 -15.51
N ASP A 13 -13.96 -10.59 -16.59
CA ASP A 13 -14.75 -9.36 -16.56
C ASP A 13 -16.05 -9.55 -15.77
N ASP A 14 -16.75 -10.67 -16.00
CA ASP A 14 -17.95 -11.07 -15.25
C ASP A 14 -17.64 -11.14 -13.75
N TYR A 15 -16.50 -11.74 -13.37
CA TYR A 15 -16.07 -11.81 -11.97
C TYR A 15 -15.88 -10.44 -11.33
N VAL A 16 -15.31 -9.46 -12.03
CA VAL A 16 -15.15 -8.09 -11.50
C VAL A 16 -16.51 -7.45 -11.22
N ALA A 17 -17.50 -7.66 -12.10
CA ALA A 17 -18.85 -7.14 -11.91
C ALA A 17 -19.55 -7.80 -10.71
N ASP A 18 -19.47 -9.12 -10.59
CA ASP A 18 -20.04 -9.87 -9.46
C ASP A 18 -19.33 -9.51 -8.14
N CYS A 19 -18.01 -9.30 -8.17
CA CYS A 19 -17.21 -8.90 -7.01
C CYS A 19 -17.61 -7.50 -6.54
N ALA A 20 -17.81 -6.53 -7.44
CA ALA A 20 -18.27 -5.18 -7.08
C ALA A 20 -19.60 -5.18 -6.32
N ALA A 21 -20.49 -6.14 -6.62
CA ALA A 21 -21.76 -6.29 -5.91
C ALA A 21 -21.61 -6.82 -4.47
N LEU A 22 -20.62 -7.68 -4.22
CA LEU A 22 -20.34 -8.24 -2.88
C LEU A 22 -19.32 -7.43 -2.07
N ASP A 23 -18.57 -6.56 -2.76
CA ASP A 23 -17.56 -5.68 -2.19
C ASP A 23 -17.65 -4.25 -2.78
N PRO A 24 -18.67 -3.47 -2.38
CA PRO A 24 -18.81 -2.05 -2.72
C PRO A 24 -17.60 -1.18 -2.34
N ASN A 25 -16.82 -1.58 -1.35
CA ASN A 25 -15.62 -0.83 -0.94
C ASN A 25 -14.56 -0.97 -2.04
N THR A 26 -14.29 -2.19 -2.49
CA THR A 26 -13.43 -2.47 -3.64
C THR A 26 -13.98 -1.81 -4.91
N ALA A 27 -15.29 -1.87 -5.16
CA ALA A 27 -15.90 -1.20 -6.32
C ALA A 27 -15.53 0.30 -6.38
N THR A 28 -15.53 0.99 -5.23
CA THR A 28 -15.12 2.40 -5.14
C THR A 28 -13.64 2.59 -5.47
N HIS A 29 -12.76 1.76 -4.89
CA HIS A 29 -11.32 1.82 -5.16
C HIS A 29 -11.01 1.60 -6.65
N LEU A 30 -11.78 0.72 -7.30
CA LEU A 30 -11.65 0.43 -8.73
C LEU A 30 -12.34 1.44 -9.65
N GLY A 31 -13.11 2.39 -9.10
CA GLY A 31 -13.93 3.32 -9.88
C GLY A 31 -15.08 2.65 -10.65
N VAL A 32 -15.61 1.52 -10.14
CA VAL A 32 -16.79 0.86 -10.70
C VAL A 32 -18.06 1.53 -10.14
N PRO A 33 -18.88 2.17 -10.99
CA PRO A 33 -20.03 2.94 -10.52
C PRO A 33 -21.23 2.06 -10.12
N GLY A 34 -22.19 2.65 -9.42
CA GLY A 34 -23.47 2.01 -9.05
C GLY A 34 -23.53 1.46 -7.63
N TYR A 35 -22.47 1.66 -6.85
CA TYR A 35 -22.33 1.19 -5.46
C TYR A 35 -21.92 2.32 -4.50
N GLU A 36 -22.03 3.58 -4.92
CA GLU A 36 -21.53 4.77 -4.22
C GLU A 36 -22.18 4.99 -2.84
N ASP A 37 -23.36 4.41 -2.62
CA ASP A 37 -24.12 4.46 -1.37
C ASP A 37 -24.08 3.16 -0.56
N GLU A 38 -23.37 2.13 -1.03
CA GLU A 38 -23.25 0.82 -0.40
C GLU A 38 -21.93 0.65 0.36
N LEU A 39 -21.92 -0.29 1.32
CA LEU A 39 -20.72 -0.73 2.05
C LEU A 39 -20.62 -2.25 2.00
N THR A 40 -19.38 -2.73 2.06
CA THR A 40 -19.08 -4.16 2.09
C THR A 40 -19.58 -4.82 3.38
N ASP A 41 -20.19 -5.99 3.24
CA ASP A 41 -20.52 -6.83 4.39
C ASP A 41 -19.23 -7.46 4.95
N LEU A 42 -18.76 -6.93 6.08
CA LEU A 42 -17.56 -7.38 6.79
C LEU A 42 -17.84 -8.53 7.78
N SER A 43 -19.08 -9.06 7.80
CA SER A 43 -19.46 -10.20 8.63
C SER A 43 -18.92 -11.53 8.08
N PRO A 44 -18.92 -12.61 8.89
CA PRO A 44 -18.52 -13.93 8.40
C PRO A 44 -19.28 -14.41 7.17
N ASP A 45 -20.55 -14.03 7.03
CA ASP A 45 -21.40 -14.41 5.90
C ASP A 45 -20.98 -13.65 4.64
N GLY A 46 -20.64 -12.36 4.76
CA GLY A 46 -20.08 -11.57 3.67
C GLY A 46 -18.74 -12.13 3.17
N HIS A 47 -17.86 -12.52 4.09
CA HIS A 47 -16.59 -13.19 3.76
C HIS A 47 -16.83 -14.52 3.02
N LEU A 48 -17.75 -15.35 3.52
CA LEU A 48 -18.13 -16.60 2.87
C LEU A 48 -18.70 -16.36 1.46
N ALA A 49 -19.59 -15.39 1.29
CA ALA A 49 -20.17 -15.08 -0.02
C ALA A 49 -19.12 -14.69 -1.06
N ARG A 50 -18.12 -13.88 -0.66
CA ARG A 50 -16.99 -13.54 -1.53
C ARG A 50 -16.13 -14.76 -1.85
N ALA A 51 -15.83 -15.62 -0.89
CA ALA A 51 -15.10 -16.86 -1.12
C ALA A 51 -15.84 -17.81 -2.08
N GLU A 52 -17.15 -17.98 -1.92
CA GLU A 52 -17.99 -18.79 -2.81
C GLU A 52 -18.01 -18.25 -4.25
N LEU A 53 -18.05 -16.92 -4.41
CA LEU A 53 -17.93 -16.28 -5.72
C LEU A 53 -16.56 -16.57 -6.36
N THR A 54 -15.47 -16.39 -5.59
CA THR A 54 -14.10 -16.66 -6.06
C THR A 54 -13.92 -18.13 -6.45
N ASP A 55 -14.41 -19.08 -5.66
CA ASP A 55 -14.35 -20.51 -5.99
C ASP A 55 -15.14 -20.85 -7.25
N LYS A 56 -16.36 -20.33 -7.40
CA LYS A 56 -17.16 -20.50 -8.62
C LYS A 56 -16.40 -19.99 -9.85
N ALA A 57 -15.90 -18.75 -9.79
CA ALA A 57 -15.16 -18.15 -10.90
C ALA A 57 -13.88 -18.92 -11.23
N LEU A 58 -13.14 -19.36 -10.21
CA LEU A 58 -11.94 -20.19 -10.38
C LEU A 58 -12.27 -21.50 -11.11
N ARG A 59 -13.36 -22.18 -10.75
CA ARG A 59 -13.81 -23.41 -11.45
C ARG A 59 -14.18 -23.14 -12.90
N GLU A 60 -14.94 -22.09 -13.18
CA GLU A 60 -15.35 -21.72 -14.55
C GLU A 60 -14.14 -21.35 -15.43
N ILE A 61 -13.24 -20.50 -14.94
CA ILE A 61 -12.04 -20.04 -15.67
C ILE A 61 -11.05 -21.20 -15.85
N THR A 62 -10.90 -22.07 -14.85
CA THR A 62 -10.05 -23.27 -14.96
C THR A 62 -10.56 -24.23 -16.04
N ALA A 63 -11.88 -24.35 -16.22
CA ALA A 63 -12.48 -25.21 -17.23
C ALA A 63 -12.48 -24.63 -18.66
N ALA A 64 -12.29 -23.31 -18.81
CA ALA A 64 -12.26 -22.65 -20.11
C ALA A 64 -10.95 -22.92 -20.87
N ASP A 65 -11.04 -23.22 -22.17
CA ASP A 65 -9.87 -23.33 -23.04
C ASP A 65 -9.43 -21.93 -23.49
N PRO A 66 -8.20 -21.47 -23.19
CA PRO A 66 -7.75 -20.15 -23.63
C PRO A 66 -7.60 -20.11 -25.16
N ALA A 67 -8.14 -19.06 -25.78
CA ALA A 67 -8.10 -18.91 -27.24
C ALA A 67 -6.71 -18.52 -27.78
N ASP A 68 -5.92 -17.82 -26.97
CA ASP A 68 -4.59 -17.33 -27.32
C ASP A 68 -3.68 -17.18 -26.08
N GLU A 69 -2.48 -16.63 -26.30
CA GLU A 69 -1.51 -16.38 -25.25
C GLU A 69 -1.99 -15.37 -24.19
N SER A 70 -2.77 -14.37 -24.60
CA SER A 70 -3.32 -13.36 -23.68
C SER A 70 -4.30 -14.01 -22.70
N GLU A 71 -5.19 -14.87 -23.21
CA GLU A 71 -6.11 -15.65 -22.38
C GLU A 71 -5.40 -16.70 -21.52
N ARG A 72 -4.31 -17.29 -22.02
CA ARG A 72 -3.48 -18.21 -21.24
C ARG A 72 -2.89 -17.50 -20.02
N VAL A 73 -2.35 -16.30 -20.20
CA VAL A 73 -1.81 -15.47 -19.11
C VAL A 73 -2.92 -15.02 -18.17
N ALA A 74 -4.04 -14.52 -18.68
CA ALA A 74 -5.20 -14.13 -17.87
C ALA A 74 -5.68 -15.27 -16.96
N LYS A 75 -5.78 -16.49 -17.51
CA LYS A 75 -6.16 -17.69 -16.76
C LYS A 75 -5.15 -18.03 -15.66
N ALA A 76 -3.85 -17.91 -15.94
CA ALA A 76 -2.80 -18.18 -14.97
C ALA A 76 -2.83 -17.17 -13.82
N VAL A 77 -2.89 -15.87 -14.14
CA VAL A 77 -2.93 -14.77 -13.18
C VAL A 77 -4.17 -14.86 -12.28
N PHE A 78 -5.36 -15.03 -12.88
CA PHE A 78 -6.58 -15.21 -12.11
C PHE A 78 -6.50 -16.45 -11.22
N GLY A 79 -6.07 -17.58 -11.79
CA GLY A 79 -6.03 -18.85 -11.06
C GLY A 79 -5.09 -18.82 -9.86
N GLU A 80 -3.96 -18.14 -9.96
CA GLU A 80 -3.01 -18.02 -8.85
C GLU A 80 -3.59 -17.14 -7.73
N ARG A 81 -4.09 -15.94 -8.05
CA ARG A 81 -4.71 -15.02 -7.06
C ARG A 81 -5.95 -15.62 -6.39
N ALA A 82 -6.85 -16.22 -7.16
CA ALA A 82 -8.08 -16.80 -6.65
C ALA A 82 -7.83 -17.99 -5.71
N ARG A 83 -6.89 -18.89 -6.06
CA ARG A 83 -6.52 -20.00 -5.17
C ARG A 83 -5.95 -19.50 -3.85
N LEU A 84 -5.01 -18.57 -3.91
CA LEU A 84 -4.43 -18.02 -2.69
C LEU A 84 -5.48 -17.32 -1.81
N SER A 85 -6.42 -16.58 -2.41
CA SER A 85 -7.50 -15.96 -1.66
C SER A 85 -8.38 -17.00 -0.94
N LEU A 86 -8.64 -18.15 -1.57
CA LEU A 86 -9.37 -19.25 -0.95
C LEU A 86 -8.56 -19.92 0.17
N GLU A 87 -7.27 -20.18 -0.04
CA GLU A 87 -6.37 -20.72 0.99
C GLU A 87 -6.32 -19.80 2.23
N MET A 88 -6.27 -18.47 2.02
CA MET A 88 -6.29 -17.49 3.11
C MET A 88 -7.64 -17.46 3.84
N HIS A 89 -8.76 -17.63 3.13
CA HIS A 89 -10.08 -17.74 3.72
C HIS A 89 -10.23 -19.03 4.54
N GLU A 90 -9.75 -20.17 4.02
CA GLU A 90 -9.72 -21.46 4.72
C GLU A 90 -8.87 -21.38 6.00
N ALA A 91 -7.76 -20.64 5.97
CA ALA A 91 -6.93 -20.34 7.14
C ALA A 91 -7.54 -19.29 8.09
N GLY A 92 -8.69 -18.69 7.74
CA GLY A 92 -9.39 -17.68 8.55
C GLY A 92 -8.69 -16.32 8.62
N LEU A 93 -7.74 -16.05 7.73
CA LEU A 93 -6.90 -14.83 7.75
C LEU A 93 -7.65 -13.57 7.34
N ASP A 94 -8.76 -13.72 6.64
CA ASP A 94 -9.67 -12.63 6.27
C ASP A 94 -10.57 -12.23 7.45
N LEU A 95 -11.05 -13.21 8.24
CA LEU A 95 -11.83 -12.96 9.46
C LEU A 95 -11.00 -12.34 10.59
N SER A 96 -9.71 -12.69 10.68
CA SER A 96 -8.80 -12.20 11.70
C SER A 96 -8.02 -10.94 11.29
N ALA A 97 -8.37 -10.31 10.16
CA ALA A 97 -7.61 -9.21 9.58
C ALA A 97 -7.69 -7.95 10.47
N LEU A 98 -6.62 -7.69 11.23
CA LEU A 98 -6.47 -6.50 12.07
C LEU A 98 -4.99 -6.13 12.20
N ASN A 99 -4.60 -4.98 11.66
CA ASN A 99 -3.25 -4.41 11.80
C ASN A 99 -3.32 -2.88 11.71
N VAL A 100 -2.20 -2.21 12.01
CA VAL A 100 -2.14 -0.74 12.11
C VAL A 100 -2.23 0.03 10.80
N ILE A 101 -2.10 -0.62 9.63
CA ILE A 101 -1.90 0.07 8.35
C ILE A 101 -2.96 -0.25 7.29
N ALA A 102 -3.30 -1.53 7.12
CA ALA A 102 -4.10 -2.04 6.01
C ALA A 102 -4.97 -3.21 6.51
N SER A 103 -6.10 -2.86 7.11
CA SER A 103 -7.14 -3.79 7.54
C SER A 103 -8.52 -3.16 7.34
N PRO A 104 -9.62 -3.93 7.46
CA PRO A 104 -10.97 -3.41 7.21
C PRO A 104 -11.33 -2.17 8.06
N VAL A 105 -10.66 -1.96 9.20
CA VAL A 105 -10.81 -0.76 10.03
C VAL A 105 -10.32 0.49 9.32
N GLN A 106 -9.11 0.47 8.76
CA GLN A 106 -8.54 1.60 8.02
C GLN A 106 -9.30 1.81 6.70
N ASP A 107 -9.58 0.71 5.98
CA ASP A 107 -10.22 0.74 4.66
C ASP A 107 -11.60 1.41 4.72
N LEU A 108 -12.39 1.10 5.74
CA LEU A 108 -13.73 1.68 5.90
C LEU A 108 -13.69 3.20 6.13
N ARG A 109 -12.66 3.72 6.81
CA ARG A 109 -12.48 5.17 6.97
C ARG A 109 -11.89 5.81 5.71
N GLN A 110 -10.88 5.18 5.11
CA GLN A 110 -10.19 5.66 3.90
C GLN A 110 -11.11 5.77 2.69
N LEU A 111 -12.15 4.94 2.63
CA LEU A 111 -13.17 5.01 1.59
C LEU A 111 -13.74 6.42 1.38
N PHE A 112 -13.89 7.21 2.45
CA PHE A 112 -14.45 8.57 2.37
C PHE A 112 -13.50 9.58 1.71
N ASP A 113 -12.20 9.32 1.69
CA ASP A 113 -11.23 10.19 1.01
C ASP A 113 -11.31 10.04 -0.52
N LEU A 114 -11.84 8.90 -1.00
CA LEU A 114 -12.01 8.60 -2.42
C LEU A 114 -13.35 9.09 -2.97
N MET A 115 -14.29 9.49 -2.11
CA MET A 115 -15.61 9.92 -2.54
C MET A 115 -15.56 11.36 -3.06
N PRO A 116 -16.19 11.63 -4.22
CA PRO A 116 -16.28 13.00 -4.74
C PRO A 116 -17.13 13.88 -3.81
N THR A 117 -16.97 15.20 -3.86
CA THR A 117 -17.63 16.16 -2.93
C THR A 117 -18.22 17.41 -3.60
N GLU A 118 -18.34 17.41 -4.93
CA GLU A 118 -18.71 18.57 -5.74
C GLU A 118 -20.22 18.83 -5.83
N THR A 119 -21.06 17.80 -5.67
CA THR A 119 -22.52 17.88 -5.93
C THR A 119 -23.35 17.40 -4.74
N ALA A 120 -24.64 17.75 -4.73
CA ALA A 120 -25.57 17.33 -3.68
C ALA A 120 -25.77 15.79 -3.70
N GLU A 121 -25.69 15.18 -4.88
CA GLU A 121 -25.72 13.75 -5.10
C GLU A 121 -24.51 13.08 -4.46
N HIS A 122 -23.30 13.65 -4.63
CA HIS A 122 -22.09 13.14 -4.00
C HIS A 122 -22.21 13.14 -2.47
N TRP A 123 -22.68 14.24 -1.88
CA TRP A 123 -22.92 14.34 -0.45
C TRP A 123 -24.05 13.44 0.05
N SER A 124 -25.05 13.14 -0.79
CA SER A 124 -26.10 12.18 -0.48
C SER A 124 -25.57 10.75 -0.40
N ALA A 125 -24.67 10.37 -1.31
CA ALA A 125 -23.97 9.08 -1.26
C ALA A 125 -23.09 8.95 -0.01
N ILE A 126 -22.33 10.01 0.33
CA ILE A 126 -21.54 10.07 1.57
C ILE A 126 -22.45 9.86 2.81
N ALA A 127 -23.60 10.54 2.86
CA ALA A 127 -24.56 10.39 3.97
C ALA A 127 -25.08 8.95 4.09
N ALA A 128 -25.38 8.31 2.96
CA ALA A 128 -25.86 6.94 2.92
C ALA A 128 -24.79 5.94 3.41
N ARG A 129 -23.53 6.09 2.99
CA ARG A 129 -22.42 5.27 3.49
C ARG A 129 -22.14 5.49 4.97
N LEU A 130 -22.08 6.74 5.42
CA LEU A 130 -21.91 7.05 6.84
C LEU A 130 -22.98 6.36 7.70
N ALA A 131 -24.23 6.32 7.23
CA ALA A 131 -25.32 5.68 7.95
C ALA A 131 -25.17 4.14 8.03
N LYS A 132 -24.39 3.52 7.14
CA LYS A 132 -24.11 2.08 7.11
C LYS A 132 -22.84 1.69 7.88
N VAL A 133 -21.96 2.64 8.22
CA VAL A 133 -20.71 2.39 8.98
C VAL A 133 -20.95 1.57 10.26
N PRO A 134 -21.95 1.87 11.12
CA PRO A 134 -22.18 1.09 12.34
C PRO A 134 -22.46 -0.40 12.06
N ALA A 135 -23.23 -0.70 11.01
CA ALA A 135 -23.53 -2.09 10.64
C ALA A 135 -22.30 -2.80 10.09
N ALA A 136 -21.50 -2.14 9.26
CA ALA A 136 -20.24 -2.68 8.75
C ALA A 136 -19.25 -3.00 9.89
N LEU A 137 -19.10 -2.09 10.87
CA LEU A 137 -18.26 -2.31 12.04
C LEU A 137 -18.79 -3.43 12.94
N ALA A 138 -20.10 -3.58 13.08
CA ALA A 138 -20.71 -4.71 13.78
C ALA A 138 -20.43 -6.06 13.08
N GLY A 139 -20.46 -6.08 11.74
CA GLY A 139 -20.05 -7.24 10.94
C GLY A 139 -18.57 -7.58 11.15
N LEU A 140 -17.69 -6.58 11.07
CA LEU A 140 -16.26 -6.73 11.34
C LEU A 140 -16.01 -7.30 12.74
N ARG A 141 -16.68 -6.75 13.76
CA ARG A 141 -16.62 -7.28 15.13
C ARG A 141 -17.01 -8.76 15.19
N ALA A 142 -18.10 -9.15 14.51
CA ALA A 142 -18.53 -10.55 14.48
C ALA A 142 -17.48 -11.47 13.82
N SER A 143 -16.78 -10.99 12.79
CA SER A 143 -15.66 -11.70 12.15
C SER A 143 -14.47 -11.86 13.10
N LEU A 144 -14.03 -10.78 13.75
CA LEU A 144 -12.95 -10.82 14.73
C LEU A 144 -13.29 -11.73 15.92
N ASP A 145 -14.52 -11.69 16.43
CA ASP A 145 -14.97 -12.55 17.53
C ASP A 145 -15.03 -14.03 17.12
N LYS A 146 -15.43 -14.32 15.88
CA LYS A 146 -15.42 -15.68 15.33
C LYS A 146 -13.99 -16.19 15.19
N ALA A 147 -13.08 -15.36 14.67
CA ALA A 147 -11.66 -15.70 14.57
C ALA A 147 -11.05 -15.94 15.96
N ALA A 148 -11.35 -15.08 16.94
CA ALA A 148 -10.85 -15.20 18.30
C ALA A 148 -11.30 -16.50 18.99
N LYS A 149 -12.54 -16.94 18.78
CA LYS A 149 -13.03 -18.25 19.26
C LYS A 149 -12.26 -19.45 18.70
N ASN A 150 -11.65 -19.28 17.53
CA ASN A 150 -10.81 -20.29 16.89
C ASN A 150 -9.32 -20.11 17.21
N GLY A 151 -8.96 -19.20 18.13
CA GLY A 151 -7.58 -18.91 18.51
C GLY A 151 -6.82 -18.02 17.53
N ALA A 152 -7.49 -17.45 16.52
CA ALA A 152 -6.90 -16.53 15.56
C ALA A 152 -7.16 -15.08 15.99
N VAL A 153 -6.17 -14.47 16.65
CA VAL A 153 -6.21 -13.06 17.10
C VAL A 153 -4.88 -12.40 16.76
N SER A 154 -4.91 -11.19 16.20
CA SER A 154 -3.70 -10.37 16.02
C SER A 154 -3.02 -10.10 17.36
N ALA A 155 -1.71 -9.87 17.33
CA ALA A 155 -0.95 -9.55 18.54
C ALA A 155 -1.51 -8.33 19.27
N VAL A 156 -1.39 -8.33 20.60
CA VAL A 156 -1.96 -7.28 21.47
C VAL A 156 -1.46 -5.89 21.09
N ARG A 157 -0.22 -5.78 20.58
CA ARG A 157 0.35 -4.55 20.01
C ARG A 157 -0.54 -3.97 18.91
N GLN A 158 -0.93 -4.79 17.94
CA GLN A 158 -1.80 -4.40 16.82
C GLN A 158 -3.20 -4.04 17.31
N VAL A 159 -3.78 -4.87 18.18
CA VAL A 159 -5.13 -4.64 18.74
C VAL A 159 -5.23 -3.30 19.45
N VAL A 160 -4.24 -2.99 20.31
CA VAL A 160 -4.22 -1.74 21.07
C VAL A 160 -4.04 -0.53 20.16
N LYS A 161 -3.09 -0.58 19.22
CA LYS A 161 -2.85 0.54 18.29
C LYS A 161 -4.04 0.81 17.36
N VAL A 162 -4.71 -0.23 16.89
CA VAL A 162 -5.93 -0.05 16.09
C VAL A 162 -7.07 0.52 16.95
N ALA A 163 -7.17 0.14 18.22
CA ALA A 163 -8.11 0.77 19.16
C ALA A 163 -7.82 2.27 19.35
N GLU A 164 -6.55 2.67 19.44
CA GLU A 164 -6.12 4.07 19.51
C GLU A 164 -6.48 4.85 18.23
N GLN A 165 -6.30 4.26 17.05
CA GLN A 165 -6.75 4.84 15.78
C GLN A 165 -8.27 5.05 15.76
N CYS A 166 -9.03 4.03 16.19
CA CYS A 166 -10.49 4.12 16.27
C CYS A 166 -10.94 5.22 17.23
N ARG A 167 -10.33 5.35 18.41
CA ARG A 167 -10.60 6.45 19.37
C ARG A 167 -10.34 7.82 18.76
N THR A 168 -9.21 7.95 18.06
CA THR A 168 -8.83 9.18 17.37
C THR A 168 -9.89 9.57 16.34
N TRP A 169 -10.27 8.66 15.44
CA TRP A 169 -11.26 8.95 14.40
C TRP A 169 -12.67 9.14 14.94
N ALA A 170 -13.00 8.54 16.09
CA ALA A 170 -14.25 8.76 16.80
C ALA A 170 -14.28 10.08 17.61
N GLY A 171 -13.15 10.76 17.79
CA GLY A 171 -13.06 11.99 18.58
C GLY A 171 -13.20 11.77 20.10
N VAL A 172 -12.91 10.56 20.59
CA VAL A 172 -13.06 10.20 22.01
C VAL A 172 -12.17 11.04 22.92
N ASP A 173 -11.00 11.43 22.43
CA ASP A 173 -9.97 12.15 23.18
C ASP A 173 -10.13 13.69 23.13
N GLY A 174 -11.31 14.19 22.74
CA GLY A 174 -11.70 15.60 22.82
C GLY A 174 -11.44 16.43 21.56
N ALA A 175 -10.79 15.86 20.54
CA ALA A 175 -10.76 16.43 19.19
C ALA A 175 -12.06 16.10 18.43
N PRO A 176 -12.48 16.92 17.45
CA PRO A 176 -13.56 16.55 16.54
C PRO A 176 -13.27 15.20 15.88
N SER A 177 -14.28 14.35 15.75
CA SER A 177 -14.14 13.08 15.03
C SER A 177 -13.80 13.34 13.56
N PHE A 178 -13.18 12.35 12.90
CA PHE A 178 -12.92 12.40 11.47
C PHE A 178 -14.23 12.68 10.70
N PHE A 179 -15.29 11.95 11.04
CA PHE A 179 -16.60 12.06 10.38
C PHE A 179 -17.25 13.42 10.59
N ALA A 180 -17.15 13.99 11.80
CA ALA A 180 -17.64 15.35 12.06
C ALA A 180 -16.87 16.39 11.27
N THR A 181 -15.54 16.23 11.16
CA THR A 181 -14.67 17.13 10.39
C THR A 181 -14.99 17.06 8.89
N LEU A 182 -15.12 15.85 8.34
CA LEU A 182 -15.53 15.62 6.96
C LEU A 182 -16.85 16.33 6.65
N VAL A 183 -17.86 16.09 7.49
CA VAL A 183 -19.19 16.69 7.34
C VAL A 183 -19.14 18.21 7.51
N ALA A 184 -18.34 18.75 8.44
CA ALA A 184 -18.18 20.20 8.59
C ALA A 184 -17.56 20.88 7.36
N GLY A 185 -16.80 20.15 6.54
CA GLY A 185 -16.23 20.65 5.29
C GLY A 185 -17.22 20.80 4.13
N ALA A 186 -18.47 20.31 4.26
CA ALA A 186 -19.44 20.38 3.18
C ALA A 186 -19.94 21.82 2.94
N PRO A 187 -19.88 22.34 1.71
CA PRO A 187 -20.29 23.72 1.43
C PRO A 187 -21.81 23.89 1.47
N ASP A 188 -22.28 24.93 2.17
CA ASP A 188 -23.72 25.29 2.28
C ASP A 188 -24.39 25.58 0.92
N SER A 189 -23.60 25.89 -0.12
CA SER A 189 -24.09 26.08 -1.49
C SER A 189 -24.47 24.78 -2.21
N VAL A 190 -23.95 23.64 -1.74
CA VAL A 190 -24.18 22.30 -2.33
C VAL A 190 -25.09 21.48 -1.43
N VAL A 191 -24.96 21.63 -0.11
CA VAL A 191 -25.70 20.83 0.88
C VAL A 191 -26.79 21.66 1.54
N ASP A 192 -28.05 21.32 1.24
CA ASP A 192 -29.19 21.95 1.90
C ASP A 192 -29.33 21.54 3.39
N ARG A 193 -30.20 22.23 4.13
CA ARG A 193 -30.41 21.96 5.56
C ARG A 193 -30.86 20.52 5.85
N THR A 194 -31.65 19.92 4.97
CA THR A 194 -32.16 18.55 5.17
C THR A 194 -31.03 17.54 5.02
N LEU A 195 -30.23 17.67 3.97
CA LEU A 195 -29.06 16.83 3.73
C LEU A 195 -27.98 17.07 4.80
N ARG A 196 -27.81 18.32 5.26
CA ARG A 196 -26.92 18.65 6.39
C ARG A 196 -27.27 17.86 7.64
N THR A 197 -28.53 17.87 8.07
CA THR A 197 -28.97 17.12 9.25
C THR A 197 -28.79 15.61 9.08
N LYS A 198 -29.00 15.07 7.87
CA LYS A 198 -28.74 13.65 7.57
C LYS A 198 -27.25 13.32 7.73
N LEU A 199 -26.37 14.13 7.13
CA LEU A 199 -24.92 13.96 7.23
C LEU A 199 -24.44 14.03 8.68
N GLU A 200 -24.87 15.04 9.44
CA GLU A 200 -24.49 15.19 10.85
C GLU A 200 -24.95 14.01 11.70
N THR A 201 -26.17 13.52 11.47
CA THR A 201 -26.70 12.34 12.16
C THR A 201 -25.89 11.08 11.83
N ALA A 202 -25.61 10.88 10.54
CA ALA A 202 -24.85 9.72 10.05
C ALA A 202 -23.38 9.77 10.51
N ALA A 203 -22.74 10.94 10.50
CA ALA A 203 -21.39 11.13 11.00
C ALA A 203 -21.26 10.87 12.50
N ARG A 204 -22.26 11.30 13.30
CA ARG A 204 -22.31 10.95 14.72
C ARG A 204 -22.43 9.44 14.92
N ALA A 205 -23.32 8.78 14.19
CA ALA A 205 -23.48 7.33 14.27
C ALA A 205 -22.20 6.58 13.85
N ALA A 206 -21.52 7.02 12.79
CA ALA A 206 -20.23 6.47 12.38
C ALA A 206 -19.16 6.64 13.46
N ALA A 207 -19.07 7.83 14.08
CA ALA A 207 -18.14 8.08 15.18
C ALA A 207 -18.43 7.21 16.41
N GLU A 208 -19.70 7.05 16.78
CA GLU A 208 -20.13 6.14 17.84
C GLU A 208 -19.74 4.68 17.52
N GLY A 209 -19.93 4.24 16.27
CA GLY A 209 -19.51 2.90 15.84
C GLY A 209 -18.01 2.64 15.99
N TYR A 210 -17.16 3.62 15.66
CA TYR A 210 -15.71 3.50 15.88
C TYR A 210 -15.34 3.55 17.37
N ALA A 211 -16.04 4.35 18.18
CA ALA A 211 -15.84 4.36 19.63
C ALA A 211 -16.19 2.99 20.25
N ASP A 212 -17.30 2.39 19.80
CA ASP A 212 -17.74 1.06 20.23
C ASP A 212 -16.76 -0.02 19.80
N LEU A 213 -16.25 0.04 18.57
CA LEU A 213 -15.20 -0.88 18.11
C LEU A 213 -13.93 -0.72 18.97
N ALA A 214 -13.48 0.50 19.25
CA ALA A 214 -12.32 0.75 20.10
C ALA A 214 -12.51 0.14 21.51
N ALA A 215 -13.68 0.32 22.10
CA ALA A 215 -14.03 -0.27 23.39
C ALA A 215 -14.01 -1.80 23.34
N HIS A 216 -14.58 -2.40 22.29
CA HIS A 216 -14.56 -3.85 22.09
C HIS A 216 -13.14 -4.41 21.90
N LEU A 217 -12.33 -3.78 21.05
CA LEU A 217 -10.93 -4.16 20.84
C LEU A 217 -10.15 -4.16 22.16
N HIS A 218 -10.37 -3.16 23.01
CA HIS A 218 -9.67 -3.05 24.29
C HIS A 218 -10.21 -4.00 25.37
N ALA A 219 -11.53 -4.11 25.50
CA ALA A 219 -12.17 -4.83 26.60
C ALA A 219 -12.30 -6.34 26.34
N GLU A 220 -12.52 -6.73 25.08
CA GLU A 220 -12.87 -8.12 24.72
C GLU A 220 -11.75 -8.79 23.91
N LEU A 221 -11.18 -8.11 22.91
CA LEU A 221 -10.18 -8.72 22.03
C LEU A 221 -8.76 -8.71 22.62
N ALA A 222 -8.31 -7.59 23.20
CA ALA A 222 -6.97 -7.47 23.76
C ALA A 222 -6.64 -8.48 24.88
N PRO A 223 -7.58 -8.87 25.77
CA PRO A 223 -7.32 -9.94 26.74
C PRO A 223 -7.12 -11.33 26.11
N LEU A 224 -7.62 -11.56 24.90
CA LEU A 224 -7.45 -12.81 24.14
C LEU A 224 -6.23 -12.77 23.22
N ALA A 225 -5.71 -11.58 22.93
CA ALA A 225 -4.62 -11.37 21.99
C ALA A 225 -3.28 -11.89 22.52
N PRO A 226 -2.47 -12.58 21.68
CA PRO A 226 -1.14 -13.01 22.08
C PRO A 226 -0.23 -11.81 22.31
N ARG A 227 0.70 -11.96 23.26
CA ARG A 227 1.82 -11.01 23.43
C ARG A 227 2.93 -11.21 22.39
N ARG A 228 3.00 -12.41 21.82
CA ARG A 228 3.96 -12.75 20.76
C ARG A 228 3.49 -12.10 19.47
N ASP A 229 4.33 -11.24 18.90
CA ASP A 229 4.06 -10.55 17.63
C ASP A 229 4.26 -11.49 16.42
N ALA A 230 5.20 -12.42 16.51
CA ALA A 230 5.54 -13.37 15.44
C ALA A 230 4.36 -14.27 15.04
N VAL A 231 3.99 -14.24 13.76
CA VAL A 231 2.85 -15.02 13.22
C VAL A 231 3.17 -16.48 12.91
N GLY A 232 4.47 -16.83 12.79
CA GLY A 232 4.91 -18.18 12.44
C GLY A 232 4.81 -18.52 10.95
N GLU A 233 5.43 -19.63 10.57
CA GLU A 233 5.70 -19.95 9.15
C GLU A 233 4.45 -20.17 8.30
N GLU A 234 3.43 -20.84 8.81
CA GLU A 234 2.21 -21.14 8.05
C GLU A 234 1.47 -19.87 7.63
N HIS A 235 1.25 -18.95 8.58
CA HIS A 235 0.67 -17.64 8.31
C HIS A 235 1.58 -16.84 7.38
N TYR A 236 2.88 -16.75 7.72
CA TYR A 236 3.83 -15.93 6.99
C TYR A 236 3.95 -16.36 5.53
N ARG A 237 3.92 -17.67 5.23
CA ARG A 237 3.99 -18.18 3.84
C ARG A 237 2.81 -17.71 2.99
N LEU A 238 1.59 -17.74 3.52
CA LEU A 238 0.40 -17.25 2.80
C LEU A 238 0.48 -15.75 2.56
N ARG A 239 0.88 -14.96 3.56
CA ARG A 239 1.05 -13.50 3.41
C ARG A 239 2.20 -13.15 2.47
N SER A 240 3.32 -13.87 2.53
CA SER A 240 4.45 -13.71 1.60
C SER A 240 3.99 -13.95 0.17
N ARG A 241 3.31 -15.07 -0.12
CA ARG A 241 2.71 -15.34 -1.45
C ARG A 241 1.71 -14.27 -1.89
N TYR A 242 0.95 -13.70 -0.95
CA TYR A 242 -0.01 -12.64 -1.25
C TYR A 242 0.72 -11.40 -1.76
N PHE A 243 1.76 -10.96 -1.04
CA PHE A 243 2.52 -9.77 -1.42
C PHE A 243 3.44 -10.03 -2.62
N THR A 244 4.12 -11.17 -2.71
CA THR A 244 5.15 -11.41 -3.73
C THR A 244 4.64 -12.05 -5.02
N GLY A 245 3.51 -12.77 -4.97
CA GLY A 245 3.07 -13.60 -6.09
C GLY A 245 3.94 -14.84 -6.32
N ALA A 246 4.78 -15.21 -5.35
CA ALA A 246 5.72 -16.32 -5.45
C ALA A 246 5.77 -17.14 -4.16
N ASP A 247 6.00 -18.45 -4.29
CA ASP A 247 6.28 -19.34 -3.16
C ASP A 247 7.81 -19.36 -2.94
N LEU A 248 8.28 -18.51 -2.03
CA LEU A 248 9.70 -18.31 -1.75
C LEU A 248 10.18 -19.31 -0.68
N ASP A 249 11.42 -19.78 -0.81
CA ASP A 249 12.13 -20.37 0.34
C ASP A 249 12.48 -19.23 1.31
N LEU A 250 11.82 -19.21 2.46
CA LEU A 250 11.94 -18.13 3.44
C LEU A 250 13.32 -18.12 4.11
N GLY A 251 13.96 -19.28 4.24
CA GLY A 251 15.33 -19.37 4.76
C GLY A 251 16.34 -18.80 3.77
N GLU A 252 16.21 -19.18 2.50
CA GLU A 252 17.05 -18.62 1.42
C GLU A 252 16.84 -17.10 1.29
N ALA A 253 15.59 -16.63 1.31
CA ALA A 253 15.28 -15.20 1.24
C ALA A 253 15.88 -14.42 2.42
N TYR A 254 15.88 -15.01 3.62
CA TYR A 254 16.49 -14.41 4.81
C TYR A 254 18.02 -14.31 4.69
N GLU A 255 18.69 -15.38 4.25
CA GLU A 255 20.13 -15.40 4.00
C GLU A 255 20.52 -14.41 2.91
N TRP A 256 19.74 -14.35 1.83
CA TRP A 256 19.91 -13.37 0.76
C TRP A 256 19.75 -11.93 1.28
N GLY A 257 18.77 -11.67 2.15
CA GLY A 257 18.56 -10.36 2.76
C GLY A 257 19.80 -9.86 3.49
N TRP A 258 20.46 -10.71 4.28
CA TRP A 258 21.72 -10.38 4.94
C TRP A 258 22.87 -10.13 3.96
N ALA A 259 23.00 -10.98 2.94
CA ALA A 259 24.04 -10.81 1.93
C ALA A 259 23.88 -9.49 1.16
N GLU A 260 22.64 -9.14 0.78
CA GLU A 260 22.32 -7.91 0.08
C GLU A 260 22.50 -6.68 0.98
N PHE A 261 22.08 -6.75 2.25
CA PHE A 261 22.32 -5.70 3.22
C PHE A 261 23.81 -5.40 3.37
N ALA A 262 24.64 -6.43 3.57
CA ALA A 262 26.09 -6.27 3.71
C ALA A 262 26.73 -5.68 2.43
N ARG A 263 26.26 -6.10 1.26
CA ARG A 263 26.72 -5.58 -0.04
C ARG A 263 26.40 -4.09 -0.17
N ILE A 264 25.16 -3.68 0.10
CA ILE A 264 24.72 -2.28 0.02
C ILE A 264 25.43 -1.43 1.08
N GLU A 265 25.59 -1.93 2.31
CA GLU A 265 26.31 -1.21 3.36
C GLU A 265 27.77 -0.92 2.94
N ALA A 266 28.43 -1.90 2.31
CA ALA A 266 29.77 -1.71 1.78
C ALA A 266 29.80 -0.69 0.62
N ASP A 267 28.77 -0.67 -0.24
CA ASP A 267 28.62 0.35 -1.29
C ASP A 267 28.47 1.74 -0.66
N MET A 268 27.58 1.91 0.32
CA MET A 268 27.35 3.18 1.02
C MET A 268 28.63 3.70 1.68
N ARG A 269 29.41 2.84 2.34
CA ARG A 269 30.72 3.23 2.93
C ARG A 269 31.70 3.74 1.87
N ARG A 270 31.72 3.14 0.67
CA ARG A 270 32.58 3.62 -0.42
C ARG A 270 32.13 4.97 -0.95
N VAL A 271 30.83 5.17 -1.16
CA VAL A 271 30.26 6.45 -1.61
C VAL A 271 30.48 7.54 -0.56
N ALA A 272 30.24 7.24 0.71
CA ALA A 272 30.52 8.17 1.82
C ALA A 272 31.98 8.65 1.82
N GLY A 273 32.94 7.74 1.58
CA GLY A 273 34.36 8.07 1.46
C GLY A 273 34.72 8.94 0.23
N ARG A 274 33.92 8.91 -0.84
CA ARG A 274 34.07 9.81 -2.00
C ARG A 274 33.51 11.21 -1.71
N ILE A 275 32.40 11.28 -0.97
CA ILE A 275 31.81 12.56 -0.51
C ILE A 275 32.75 13.27 0.47
N SER A 276 33.28 12.53 1.45
CA SER A 276 34.22 13.05 2.43
C SER A 276 35.17 11.95 2.91
N PRO A 277 36.50 12.10 2.70
CA PRO A 277 37.47 11.08 3.09
C PRO A 277 37.36 10.67 4.55
N GLY A 278 37.08 9.38 4.80
CA GLY A 278 36.97 8.80 6.14
C GLY A 278 35.59 8.93 6.79
N ALA A 279 34.62 9.57 6.15
CA ALA A 279 33.27 9.70 6.68
C ALA A 279 32.52 8.36 6.70
N THR A 280 31.72 8.17 7.76
CA THR A 280 30.65 7.16 7.81
C THR A 280 29.47 7.59 6.92
N PRO A 281 28.55 6.66 6.55
CA PRO A 281 27.35 7.03 5.82
C PRO A 281 26.49 8.10 6.52
N ALA A 282 26.38 8.05 7.85
CA ALA A 282 25.65 9.05 8.62
C ALA A 282 26.31 10.45 8.58
N GLU A 283 27.65 10.50 8.67
CA GLU A 283 28.39 11.76 8.54
C GLU A 283 28.30 12.33 7.12
N ALA A 284 28.39 11.48 6.09
CA ALA A 284 28.19 11.89 4.71
C ALA A 284 26.77 12.43 4.48
N ALA A 285 25.75 11.76 5.03
CA ALA A 285 24.37 12.22 4.97
C ALA A 285 24.19 13.61 5.61
N ALA A 286 24.80 13.86 6.77
CA ALA A 286 24.77 15.17 7.43
C ALA A 286 25.47 16.26 6.60
N ILE A 287 26.55 15.93 5.89
CA ILE A 287 27.22 16.85 4.95
C ILE A 287 26.29 17.20 3.79
N LEU A 288 25.68 16.20 3.14
CA LEU A 288 24.75 16.40 2.03
C LEU A 288 23.52 17.20 2.46
N ASP A 289 23.01 16.95 3.67
CA ASP A 289 21.90 17.72 4.22
C ASP A 289 22.23 19.19 4.43
N ALA A 290 23.46 19.52 4.79
CA ALA A 290 23.91 20.90 4.95
C ALA A 290 24.27 21.59 3.63
N ASP A 291 24.41 20.84 2.53
CA ASP A 291 24.87 21.36 1.25
C ASP A 291 23.73 22.06 0.47
N PRO A 292 23.86 23.37 0.15
CA PRO A 292 22.84 24.09 -0.61
C PRO A 292 22.54 23.53 -2.00
N ARG A 293 23.44 22.73 -2.60
CA ARG A 293 23.23 22.11 -3.92
C ARG A 293 22.04 21.14 -3.93
N TYR A 294 21.74 20.52 -2.81
CA TYR A 294 20.64 19.55 -2.67
C TYR A 294 19.41 20.14 -1.99
N ARG A 295 19.29 21.47 -1.91
CA ARG A 295 18.18 22.13 -1.22
C ARG A 295 17.29 22.86 -2.22
N VAL A 296 15.99 22.53 -2.19
CA VAL A 296 14.95 23.29 -2.89
C VAL A 296 14.04 23.98 -1.89
N HIS A 297 13.69 25.23 -2.19
CA HIS A 297 12.92 26.09 -1.29
C HIS A 297 11.51 26.34 -1.84
N GLY A 298 10.52 25.94 -1.05
CA GLY A 298 9.11 26.06 -1.38
C GLY A 298 8.58 24.91 -2.23
N GLN A 299 7.30 24.60 -2.01
CA GLN A 299 6.58 23.51 -2.68
C GLN A 299 6.61 23.62 -4.20
N ARG A 300 6.56 24.85 -4.75
CA ARG A 300 6.63 25.07 -6.19
C ARG A 300 7.98 24.64 -6.78
N ALA A 301 9.09 25.00 -6.11
CA ALA A 301 10.42 24.61 -6.57
C ALA A 301 10.63 23.09 -6.48
N LEU A 302 10.09 22.44 -5.44
CA LEU A 302 10.09 20.98 -5.34
C LEU A 302 9.30 20.35 -6.51
N GLN A 303 8.13 20.89 -6.83
CA GLN A 303 7.32 20.42 -7.94
C GLN A 303 8.03 20.57 -9.29
N ASP A 304 8.62 21.74 -9.55
CA ASP A 304 9.35 22.01 -10.80
C ASP A 304 10.59 21.09 -10.91
N TRP A 305 11.33 20.86 -9.81
CA TRP A 305 12.46 19.91 -9.77
C TRP A 305 12.05 18.47 -10.11
N MET A 306 10.95 17.97 -9.52
CA MET A 306 10.41 16.63 -9.84
C MET A 306 10.01 16.51 -11.31
N GLN A 307 9.38 17.56 -11.84
CA GLN A 307 8.93 17.60 -13.23
C GLN A 307 10.12 17.58 -14.20
N GLU A 308 11.16 18.39 -13.94
CA GLU A 308 12.36 18.43 -14.78
C GLU A 308 13.07 17.08 -14.86
N LEU A 309 13.23 16.38 -13.73
CA LEU A 309 13.80 15.03 -13.69
C LEU A 309 12.96 14.03 -14.49
N SER A 310 11.64 14.06 -14.28
CA SER A 310 10.69 13.16 -14.93
C SER A 310 10.65 13.36 -16.45
N ASP A 311 10.56 14.61 -16.91
CA ASP A 311 10.53 14.97 -18.33
C ASP A 311 11.83 14.60 -19.03
N LYS A 312 12.97 14.82 -18.37
CA LYS A 312 14.27 14.41 -18.87
C LYS A 312 14.36 12.89 -19.04
N ALA A 313 13.96 12.13 -18.02
CA ALA A 313 13.96 10.66 -18.07
C ALA A 313 13.06 10.15 -19.20
N LEU A 314 11.84 10.68 -19.34
CA LEU A 314 10.93 10.35 -20.44
C LEU A 314 11.56 10.60 -21.81
N ALA A 315 12.14 11.78 -22.03
CA ALA A 315 12.72 12.15 -23.31
C ALA A 315 13.94 11.28 -23.68
N ASP A 316 14.84 11.05 -22.73
CA ASP A 316 16.09 10.31 -22.95
C ASP A 316 15.84 8.80 -23.12
N MET A 317 14.91 8.22 -22.37
CA MET A 317 14.63 6.77 -22.35
C MET A 317 13.69 6.32 -23.48
N ARG A 318 12.95 7.26 -24.07
CA ARG A 318 12.06 6.99 -25.20
C ARG A 318 12.84 6.45 -26.38
N GLN A 319 12.44 5.27 -26.86
CA GLN A 319 13.02 4.56 -28.02
C GLN A 319 14.48 4.11 -27.86
N THR A 320 15.13 4.39 -26.73
CA THR A 320 16.46 3.89 -26.39
C THR A 320 16.35 2.64 -25.53
N HIS A 321 15.58 2.74 -24.44
CA HIS A 321 15.39 1.67 -23.46
C HIS A 321 13.95 1.18 -23.39
N PHE A 322 12.99 2.06 -23.65
CA PHE A 322 11.56 1.74 -23.60
C PHE A 322 10.81 2.20 -24.85
N GLU A 323 9.86 1.38 -25.31
CA GLU A 323 8.82 1.83 -26.23
C GLU A 323 7.78 2.64 -25.44
N ILE A 324 7.88 3.97 -25.48
CA ILE A 324 6.96 4.88 -24.78
C ILE A 324 5.97 5.50 -25.79
N PRO A 325 4.69 5.07 -25.79
CA PRO A 325 3.64 5.67 -26.62
C PRO A 325 3.38 7.14 -26.24
N ASP A 326 2.87 7.94 -27.18
CA ASP A 326 2.62 9.38 -26.96
C ASP A 326 1.79 9.69 -25.69
N PRO A 327 0.71 8.95 -25.36
CA PRO A 327 -0.04 9.23 -24.13
C PRO A 327 0.75 9.04 -22.83
N LEU A 328 1.80 8.22 -22.85
CA LEU A 328 2.69 7.96 -21.70
C LEU A 328 3.80 9.00 -21.58
N MET A 329 3.93 9.93 -22.53
CA MET A 329 4.87 11.04 -22.40
C MET A 329 4.34 12.13 -21.45
N ALA A 330 3.10 12.01 -20.99
CA ALA A 330 2.49 12.93 -20.04
C ALA A 330 2.53 12.33 -18.62
N LEU A 331 3.46 12.85 -17.81
CA LEU A 331 3.54 12.63 -16.37
C LEU A 331 3.49 13.98 -15.67
N GLU A 332 2.54 14.16 -14.76
CA GLU A 332 2.46 15.39 -13.96
C GLU A 332 3.03 15.19 -12.56
N CYS A 333 3.95 16.05 -12.14
CA CYS A 333 4.42 16.09 -10.76
C CYS A 333 3.61 17.12 -9.97
N ARG A 334 3.09 16.73 -8.79
CA ARG A 334 2.16 17.54 -7.99
C ARG A 334 2.50 17.45 -6.50
N ILE A 335 2.12 18.48 -5.75
CA ILE A 335 2.13 18.46 -4.28
C ILE A 335 0.75 18.05 -3.80
N ALA A 336 0.69 17.05 -2.92
CA ALA A 336 -0.57 16.55 -2.40
C ALA A 336 -1.23 17.57 -1.46
N PRO A 337 -2.59 17.62 -1.41
CA PRO A 337 -3.29 18.38 -0.40
C PRO A 337 -2.88 17.98 1.02
N SER A 338 -3.01 18.89 1.98
CA SER A 338 -2.74 18.60 3.39
C SER A 338 -3.69 17.53 3.95
N GLY A 339 -3.19 16.72 4.88
CA GLY A 339 -3.97 15.71 5.60
C GLY A 339 -3.74 14.25 5.17
N GLY A 340 -2.95 14.01 4.11
CA GLY A 340 -2.51 12.67 3.72
C GLY A 340 -1.25 12.19 4.47
N SER A 341 -0.90 10.91 4.28
CA SER A 341 0.39 10.35 4.74
C SER A 341 1.56 11.03 4.03
N VAL A 342 2.63 11.34 4.77
CA VAL A 342 3.85 11.96 4.23
C VAL A 342 4.59 11.00 3.31
N GLY A 343 5.04 11.47 2.14
CA GLY A 343 5.75 10.67 1.15
C GLY A 343 5.26 10.93 -0.28
N ALA A 344 6.03 10.43 -1.25
CA ALA A 344 5.62 10.42 -2.65
C ALA A 344 4.72 9.20 -2.94
N TYR A 345 3.81 9.34 -3.90
CA TYR A 345 2.99 8.25 -4.40
C TYR A 345 2.55 8.52 -5.85
N TYR A 346 2.37 7.46 -6.62
CA TYR A 346 1.92 7.52 -7.99
C TYR A 346 0.42 7.25 -8.15
N VAL A 347 -0.24 8.03 -9.00
CA VAL A 347 -1.62 7.81 -9.47
C VAL A 347 -1.61 7.57 -10.97
N GLY A 348 -2.14 6.43 -11.40
CA GLY A 348 -2.25 6.05 -12.81
C GLY A 348 -3.14 6.96 -13.66
N PRO A 349 -2.92 6.99 -14.99
CA PRO A 349 -3.81 7.69 -15.92
C PRO A 349 -5.22 7.06 -15.93
N THR A 350 -6.21 7.80 -16.40
CA THR A 350 -7.52 7.22 -16.72
C THR A 350 -7.43 6.26 -17.90
N GLU A 351 -8.38 5.33 -18.03
CA GLU A 351 -8.40 4.35 -19.13
C GLU A 351 -8.34 4.98 -20.53
N ASP A 352 -8.90 6.19 -20.67
CA ASP A 352 -8.94 6.97 -21.90
C ASP A 352 -7.80 8.01 -22.03
N PHE A 353 -6.88 8.06 -21.06
CA PHE A 353 -5.80 9.06 -20.95
C PHE A 353 -6.26 10.53 -20.91
N SER A 354 -7.55 10.81 -20.63
CA SER A 354 -8.04 12.18 -20.42
C SER A 354 -7.42 12.86 -19.19
N ARG A 355 -7.04 12.07 -18.17
CA ARG A 355 -6.13 12.48 -17.09
C ARG A 355 -4.81 11.71 -17.25
N PRO A 356 -3.66 12.39 -17.33
CA PRO A 356 -2.36 11.73 -17.38
C PRO A 356 -2.04 11.06 -16.04
N GLY A 357 -1.00 10.22 -16.03
CA GLY A 357 -0.43 9.74 -14.77
C GLY A 357 0.16 10.90 -13.98
N ALA A 358 0.09 10.84 -12.66
CA ALA A 358 0.59 11.89 -11.80
C ALA A 358 1.38 11.32 -10.62
N MET A 359 2.59 11.83 -10.41
CA MET A 359 3.34 11.65 -9.18
C MET A 359 2.94 12.75 -8.21
N TRP A 360 2.52 12.36 -7.02
CA TRP A 360 2.14 13.27 -5.94
C TRP A 360 3.14 13.18 -4.81
N TRP A 361 3.38 14.30 -4.13
CA TRP A 361 4.20 14.32 -2.93
C TRP A 361 3.49 15.01 -1.78
N SER A 362 3.24 14.25 -0.72
CA SER A 362 2.71 14.74 0.54
C SER A 362 3.84 15.26 1.43
N VAL A 363 3.82 16.56 1.70
CA VAL A 363 4.81 17.23 2.55
C VAL A 363 4.15 17.83 3.79
N PRO A 364 4.85 17.92 4.94
CA PRO A 364 4.34 18.66 6.09
C PRO A 364 4.02 20.11 5.70
N ALA A 365 2.88 20.63 6.16
CA ALA A 365 2.36 21.94 5.74
C ALA A 365 3.27 23.11 6.11
N ASP A 366 4.07 22.95 7.17
CA ASP A 366 5.03 23.91 7.68
C ASP A 366 6.44 23.75 7.08
N ARG A 367 6.70 22.69 6.31
CA ARG A 367 7.99 22.44 5.68
C ARG A 367 8.17 23.30 4.43
N THR A 368 9.18 24.15 4.46
CA THR A 368 9.50 25.09 3.36
C THR A 368 10.82 24.78 2.66
N GLU A 369 11.58 23.81 3.15
CA GLU A 369 12.87 23.38 2.60
C GLU A 369 12.91 21.86 2.46
N PHE A 370 13.37 21.39 1.30
CA PHE A 370 13.40 19.97 0.95
C PHE A 370 14.81 19.58 0.47
N SER A 371 15.29 18.45 0.98
CA SER A 371 16.56 17.86 0.58
C SER A 371 16.30 16.91 -0.60
N THR A 372 16.98 17.11 -1.73
CA THR A 372 16.72 16.36 -2.97
C THR A 372 17.57 15.10 -3.10
N TRP A 373 18.74 15.03 -2.47
CA TRP A 373 19.68 13.92 -2.67
C TRP A 373 19.13 12.55 -2.24
N ARG A 374 18.29 12.51 -1.19
CA ARG A 374 17.59 11.27 -0.77
C ARG A 374 16.47 10.88 -1.71
N GLU A 375 15.97 11.83 -2.49
CA GLU A 375 14.67 11.73 -3.12
C GLU A 375 14.72 11.63 -4.64
N THR A 376 15.88 11.91 -5.25
CA THR A 376 16.11 11.66 -6.67
C THR A 376 15.74 10.22 -7.05
N THR A 377 16.06 9.24 -6.19
CA THR A 377 15.65 7.83 -6.37
C THR A 377 14.13 7.66 -6.29
N THR A 378 13.46 8.38 -5.39
CA THR A 378 12.00 8.36 -5.20
C THR A 378 11.29 8.89 -6.44
N VAL A 379 11.81 9.94 -7.08
CA VAL A 379 11.26 10.46 -8.34
C VAL A 379 11.29 9.42 -9.45
N TYR A 380 12.37 8.63 -9.57
CA TYR A 380 12.46 7.56 -10.56
C TYR A 380 11.61 6.33 -10.18
N HIS A 381 11.46 6.05 -8.88
CA HIS A 381 10.62 4.98 -8.33
C HIS A 381 9.13 5.22 -8.63
N GLU A 382 8.61 6.39 -8.27
CA GLU A 382 7.19 6.74 -8.48
C GLU A 382 6.91 7.22 -9.91
N GLY A 383 7.89 7.85 -10.54
CA GLY A 383 7.82 8.37 -11.90
C GLY A 383 8.38 7.37 -12.92
N VAL A 384 9.41 7.80 -13.66
CA VAL A 384 9.95 7.10 -14.82
C VAL A 384 11.40 6.68 -14.54
N PRO A 385 11.78 5.40 -14.75
CA PRO A 385 11.02 4.34 -15.41
C PRO A 385 10.18 3.46 -14.46
N GLY A 386 9.96 3.87 -13.21
CA GLY A 386 9.23 3.12 -12.20
C GLY A 386 7.71 3.02 -12.44
N HIS A 387 6.91 3.40 -11.44
CA HIS A 387 5.46 3.19 -11.44
C HIS A 387 4.75 3.83 -12.64
N HIS A 388 5.19 5.00 -13.12
CA HIS A 388 4.56 5.62 -14.28
C HIS A 388 4.59 4.72 -15.51
N LEU A 389 5.74 4.19 -15.89
CA LEU A 389 5.82 3.30 -17.06
C LEU A 389 5.06 2.01 -16.80
N GLN A 390 5.21 1.40 -15.63
CA GLN A 390 4.53 0.16 -15.28
C GLN A 390 2.99 0.26 -15.43
N PHE A 391 2.37 1.21 -14.74
CA PHE A 391 0.92 1.34 -14.70
C PHE A 391 0.37 1.91 -15.99
N ALA A 392 0.98 2.97 -16.55
CA ALA A 392 0.47 3.57 -17.76
C ALA A 392 0.59 2.62 -18.96
N THR A 393 1.61 1.75 -19.01
CA THR A 393 1.69 0.68 -20.01
C THR A 393 0.59 -0.36 -19.83
N ALA A 394 0.24 -0.75 -18.60
CA ALA A 394 -0.88 -1.64 -18.35
C ALA A 394 -2.21 -1.04 -18.83
N VAL A 395 -2.43 0.25 -18.56
CA VAL A 395 -3.61 1.00 -19.05
C VAL A 395 -3.62 1.06 -20.58
N HIS A 396 -2.50 1.37 -21.22
CA HIS A 396 -2.38 1.43 -22.68
C HIS A 396 -2.71 0.08 -23.35
N ASN A 397 -2.46 -1.03 -22.66
CA ASN A 397 -2.73 -2.38 -23.15
C ASN A 397 -4.15 -2.89 -22.86
N ALA A 398 -5.12 -1.98 -22.68
CA ALA A 398 -6.55 -2.29 -22.48
C ALA A 398 -7.14 -3.27 -23.50
N GLY A 399 -6.67 -3.24 -24.76
CA GLY A 399 -7.12 -4.15 -25.80
C GLY A 399 -6.67 -5.61 -25.63
N ARG A 400 -5.74 -5.89 -24.70
CA ARG A 400 -5.16 -7.23 -24.47
C ARG A 400 -5.37 -7.74 -23.04
N LEU A 401 -5.76 -6.87 -22.12
CA LEU A 401 -5.91 -7.18 -20.69
C LEU A 401 -7.37 -7.01 -20.27
N ASN A 402 -7.92 -8.03 -19.60
CA ASN A 402 -9.27 -7.93 -19.02
C ASN A 402 -9.31 -6.99 -17.81
N ARG A 403 -10.51 -6.67 -17.32
CA ARG A 403 -10.73 -5.80 -16.16
C ARG A 403 -10.13 -6.37 -14.88
N PHE A 404 -10.12 -7.69 -14.69
CA PHE A 404 -9.46 -8.30 -13.52
C PHE A 404 -7.98 -7.94 -13.48
N GLN A 405 -7.25 -8.14 -14.59
CA GLN A 405 -5.82 -7.85 -14.69
C GLN A 405 -5.50 -6.35 -14.54
N ARG A 406 -6.38 -5.47 -15.02
CA ARG A 406 -6.14 -4.02 -15.03
C ARG A 406 -6.57 -3.32 -13.74
N LEU A 407 -7.64 -3.80 -13.10
CA LEU A 407 -8.29 -3.10 -12.00
C LEU A 407 -8.10 -3.85 -10.67
N LEU A 408 -8.36 -5.15 -10.62
CA LEU A 408 -8.47 -5.89 -9.36
C LEU A 408 -7.20 -6.67 -8.97
N CYS A 409 -6.38 -7.05 -9.95
CA CYS A 409 -5.18 -7.83 -9.73
C CYS A 409 -3.98 -6.92 -9.50
N TRP A 410 -3.61 -6.74 -8.23
CA TRP A 410 -2.37 -6.07 -7.84
C TRP A 410 -1.52 -6.99 -6.96
N VAL A 411 -0.24 -7.13 -7.31
CA VAL A 411 0.76 -7.90 -6.56
C VAL A 411 1.90 -6.97 -6.20
N SER A 412 2.10 -6.72 -4.91
CA SER A 412 3.09 -5.76 -4.42
C SER A 412 4.50 -6.06 -4.95
N GLY A 413 4.94 -7.31 -4.91
CA GLY A 413 6.25 -7.73 -5.40
C GLY A 413 6.46 -7.50 -6.90
N HIS A 414 5.38 -7.49 -7.70
CA HIS A 414 5.47 -7.09 -9.11
C HIS A 414 5.61 -5.56 -9.24
N GLY A 415 4.75 -4.78 -8.57
CA GLY A 415 4.76 -3.32 -8.67
C GLY A 415 5.99 -2.68 -8.00
N GLU A 416 6.18 -2.94 -6.72
CA GLU A 416 7.32 -2.46 -5.92
C GLU A 416 8.64 -3.04 -6.43
N GLY A 417 8.65 -4.34 -6.77
CA GLY A 417 9.84 -4.97 -7.35
C GLY A 417 10.25 -4.34 -8.68
N TRP A 418 9.29 -3.94 -9.52
CA TRP A 418 9.56 -3.15 -10.73
C TRP A 418 10.18 -1.79 -10.39
N ALA A 419 9.62 -1.06 -9.42
CA ALA A 419 10.13 0.25 -9.04
C ALA A 419 11.55 0.16 -8.44
N LEU A 420 11.85 -0.84 -7.61
CA LEU A 420 13.23 -1.11 -7.13
C LEU A 420 14.19 -1.54 -8.25
N TYR A 421 13.68 -2.27 -9.24
CA TYR A 421 14.43 -2.57 -10.46
C TYR A 421 14.74 -1.30 -11.24
N ALA A 422 13.76 -0.40 -11.40
CA ALA A 422 13.91 0.89 -12.06
C ALA A 422 14.97 1.77 -11.37
N GLU A 423 14.98 1.84 -10.04
CA GLU A 423 16.01 2.56 -9.27
C GLU A 423 17.44 2.05 -9.56
N ARG A 424 17.62 0.74 -9.71
CA ARG A 424 18.93 0.17 -10.13
C ARG A 424 19.24 0.45 -11.59
N LEU A 425 18.23 0.37 -12.44
CA LEU A 425 18.37 0.59 -13.88
C LEU A 425 18.81 2.03 -14.18
N VAL A 426 18.23 3.04 -13.50
CA VAL A 426 18.64 4.43 -13.70
C VAL A 426 20.08 4.70 -13.25
N ARG A 427 20.57 3.97 -12.23
CA ARG A 427 22.00 3.97 -11.86
C ARG A 427 22.85 3.43 -13.00
N GLU A 428 22.49 2.29 -13.59
CA GLU A 428 23.23 1.66 -14.69
C GLU A 428 23.26 2.54 -15.96
N MET A 429 22.27 3.41 -16.13
CA MET A 429 22.18 4.38 -17.21
C MET A 429 22.92 5.71 -16.93
N GLY A 430 23.48 5.90 -15.73
CA GLY A 430 24.24 7.10 -15.36
C GLY A 430 23.42 8.26 -14.79
N TYR A 431 22.13 8.06 -14.46
CA TYR A 431 21.31 9.12 -13.84
C TYR A 431 21.65 9.40 -12.38
N LEU A 432 22.46 8.52 -11.76
CA LEU A 432 22.92 8.63 -10.37
C LEU A 432 24.45 8.69 -10.31
N ASP A 433 25.06 9.45 -11.23
CA ASP A 433 26.52 9.71 -11.24
C ASP A 433 26.95 10.69 -10.15
N ASP A 434 26.02 11.51 -9.63
CA ASP A 434 26.24 12.33 -8.44
C ASP A 434 26.28 11.44 -7.19
N ASP A 435 27.33 11.59 -6.37
CA ASP A 435 27.54 10.75 -5.19
C ASP A 435 26.46 10.96 -4.11
N GLY A 436 25.82 12.12 -4.04
CA GLY A 436 24.71 12.39 -3.14
C GLY A 436 23.46 11.62 -3.56
N ASP A 437 23.06 11.75 -4.81
CA ASP A 437 21.91 11.02 -5.37
C ASP A 437 22.11 9.49 -5.30
N LEU A 438 23.34 9.02 -5.57
CA LEU A 438 23.70 7.61 -5.42
C LEU A 438 23.60 7.14 -3.96
N LEU A 439 24.06 7.96 -3.00
CA LEU A 439 23.91 7.62 -1.58
C LEU A 439 22.44 7.55 -1.18
N GLY A 440 21.59 8.42 -1.71
CA GLY A 440 20.13 8.39 -1.49
C GLY A 440 19.49 7.10 -1.99
N MET A 441 19.81 6.68 -3.21
CA MET A 441 19.36 5.40 -3.76
C MET A 441 19.84 4.19 -2.94
N LEU A 442 21.11 4.20 -2.52
CA LEU A 442 21.67 3.12 -1.70
C LEU A 442 21.04 3.08 -0.30
N ASP A 443 20.75 4.23 0.31
CA ASP A 443 20.04 4.31 1.60
C ASP A 443 18.64 3.68 1.49
N ALA A 444 17.88 4.06 0.46
CA ALA A 444 16.55 3.50 0.22
C ALA A 444 16.59 1.98 -0.03
N GLN A 445 17.57 1.49 -0.81
CA GLN A 445 17.79 0.07 -1.04
C GLN A 445 18.23 -0.67 0.23
N LEU A 446 19.11 -0.08 1.04
CA LEU A 446 19.56 -0.68 2.31
C LEU A 446 18.37 -0.85 3.26
N PHE A 447 17.52 0.16 3.38
CA PHE A 447 16.32 0.11 4.20
C PHE A 447 15.38 -1.03 3.75
N ARG A 448 15.20 -1.20 2.44
CA ARG A 448 14.37 -2.28 1.88
C ARG A 448 15.02 -3.66 2.01
N ALA A 449 16.35 -3.77 1.99
CA ALA A 449 17.04 -5.02 2.34
C ALA A 449 16.89 -5.34 3.84
N ALA A 450 16.93 -4.32 4.69
CA ALA A 450 16.69 -4.46 6.12
C ALA A 450 15.27 -4.96 6.42
N ARG A 451 14.26 -4.53 5.64
CA ARG A 451 12.89 -5.06 5.72
C ARG A 451 12.85 -6.58 5.56
N VAL A 452 13.58 -7.15 4.60
CA VAL A 452 13.60 -8.62 4.37
C VAL A 452 14.16 -9.35 5.60
N ILE A 453 15.25 -8.83 6.16
CA ILE A 453 15.89 -9.41 7.36
C ILE A 453 14.92 -9.34 8.55
N VAL A 454 14.38 -8.15 8.83
CA VAL A 454 13.58 -7.88 10.02
C VAL A 454 12.22 -8.56 9.93
N ASP A 455 11.53 -8.50 8.80
CA ASP A 455 10.20 -9.09 8.62
C ASP A 455 10.24 -10.62 8.71
N ILE A 456 11.07 -11.30 7.91
CA ILE A 456 11.22 -12.76 7.98
C ILE A 456 11.78 -13.16 9.35
N GLY A 457 12.82 -12.45 9.81
CA GLY A 457 13.50 -12.72 11.06
C GLY A 457 12.56 -12.70 12.25
N MET A 458 11.79 -11.62 12.42
CA MET A 458 10.84 -11.45 13.53
C MET A 458 9.69 -12.45 13.46
N HIS A 459 9.06 -12.62 12.28
CA HIS A 459 7.86 -13.46 12.16
C HIS A 459 8.12 -14.96 12.28
N LEU A 460 9.32 -15.40 11.90
CA LEU A 460 9.76 -16.79 12.08
C LEU A 460 10.65 -16.97 13.32
N GLU A 461 10.97 -15.87 14.03
CA GLU A 461 11.94 -15.82 15.13
C GLU A 461 13.27 -16.51 14.75
N LEU A 462 13.81 -16.21 13.58
CA LEU A 462 15.05 -16.83 13.12
C LEU A 462 16.21 -16.45 14.03
N THR A 463 17.24 -17.31 14.05
CA THR A 463 18.49 -16.99 14.75
C THR A 463 19.28 -16.01 13.91
N ILE A 464 19.79 -14.95 14.55
CA ILE A 464 20.65 -13.98 13.89
C ILE A 464 21.99 -14.66 13.53
N PRO A 465 22.37 -14.71 12.24
CA PRO A 465 23.55 -15.44 11.80
C PRO A 465 24.86 -14.88 12.38
N ALA A 466 25.85 -15.76 12.53
CA ALA A 466 27.21 -15.37 12.88
C ALA A 466 27.87 -14.52 11.78
N GLY A 467 28.77 -13.61 12.16
CA GLY A 467 29.47 -12.72 11.24
C GLY A 467 28.66 -11.51 10.77
N THR A 468 27.45 -11.30 11.28
CA THR A 468 26.61 -10.13 10.99
C THR A 468 27.00 -8.90 11.81
N GLY A 469 27.72 -9.10 12.92
CA GLY A 469 28.11 -8.05 13.85
C GLY A 469 26.96 -7.49 14.68
N PHE A 470 25.81 -8.18 14.73
CA PHE A 470 24.61 -7.75 15.43
C PHE A 470 23.99 -8.94 16.18
N HIS A 471 23.93 -8.92 17.52
CA HIS A 471 23.24 -9.92 18.35
C HIS A 471 23.34 -11.39 17.90
N GLU A 472 24.54 -11.82 17.49
CA GLU A 472 24.75 -13.14 16.85
C GLU A 472 24.34 -14.30 17.77
N GLY A 473 23.53 -15.22 17.24
CA GLY A 473 23.02 -16.38 17.98
C GLY A 473 21.75 -16.11 18.79
N GLU A 474 21.31 -14.86 18.92
CA GLU A 474 20.00 -14.54 19.50
C GLU A 474 18.88 -14.76 18.47
N ARG A 475 17.64 -14.99 18.93
CA ARG A 475 16.46 -15.05 18.05
C ARG A 475 15.85 -13.66 17.94
N TRP A 476 15.36 -13.30 16.77
CA TRP A 476 14.73 -12.01 16.56
C TRP A 476 13.54 -11.77 17.50
N THR A 477 13.45 -10.54 17.96
CA THR A 477 12.28 -9.94 18.60
C THR A 477 11.99 -8.58 17.95
N PRO A 478 10.79 -8.01 18.13
CA PRO A 478 10.48 -6.65 17.68
C PRO A 478 11.45 -5.59 18.21
N GLU A 479 11.93 -5.76 19.44
CA GLU A 479 12.91 -4.84 20.05
C GLU A 479 14.26 -4.91 19.33
N LEU A 480 14.73 -6.13 18.99
CA LEU A 480 15.95 -6.30 18.19
C LEU A 480 15.74 -5.78 16.76
N GLY A 481 14.56 -5.98 16.16
CA GLY A 481 14.20 -5.40 14.87
C GLY A 481 14.32 -3.87 14.89
N LEU A 482 13.76 -3.23 15.92
CA LEU A 482 13.85 -1.79 16.12
C LEU A 482 15.29 -1.32 16.32
N GLU A 483 16.06 -1.99 17.18
CA GLU A 483 17.47 -1.66 17.40
C GLU A 483 18.29 -1.80 16.11
N PHE A 484 18.08 -2.88 15.35
CA PHE A 484 18.75 -3.11 14.07
C PHE A 484 18.49 -1.95 13.11
N MET A 485 17.22 -1.60 12.90
CA MET A 485 16.85 -0.52 11.98
C MET A 485 17.42 0.84 12.45
N LEU A 486 17.35 1.16 13.74
CA LEU A 486 17.84 2.42 14.29
C LEU A 486 19.37 2.57 14.25
N THR A 487 20.11 1.46 14.33
CA THR A 487 21.58 1.49 14.44
C THR A 487 22.30 1.15 13.14
N ARG A 488 21.61 0.51 12.18
CA ARG A 488 22.20 0.02 10.93
C ARG A 488 21.68 0.73 9.68
N THR A 489 20.69 1.62 9.82
CA THR A 489 20.21 2.52 8.74
C THR A 489 20.45 3.98 9.12
N ILE A 490 20.29 4.91 8.18
CA ILE A 490 20.36 6.37 8.43
C ILE A 490 18.98 7.04 8.31
N THR A 491 17.92 6.24 8.44
CA THR A 491 16.52 6.66 8.33
C THR A 491 16.03 7.38 9.58
N ASP A 492 15.03 8.25 9.42
CA ASP A 492 14.43 8.99 10.53
C ASP A 492 13.93 8.04 11.65
N PRO A 493 14.31 8.26 12.92
CA PRO A 493 13.93 7.38 14.02
C PRO A 493 12.43 7.30 14.30
N ALA A 494 11.63 8.32 14.00
CA ALA A 494 10.18 8.25 14.17
C ALA A 494 9.59 7.31 13.10
N HIS A 495 10.02 7.48 11.84
CA HIS A 495 9.63 6.58 10.75
C HIS A 495 10.00 5.12 11.04
N VAL A 496 11.21 4.86 11.55
CA VAL A 496 11.65 3.50 11.91
C VAL A 496 10.73 2.86 12.96
N ARG A 497 10.25 3.62 13.95
CA ARG A 497 9.34 3.08 14.98
C ARG A 497 7.99 2.69 14.40
N ASP A 498 7.43 3.54 13.54
CA ASP A 498 6.16 3.25 12.86
C ASP A 498 6.29 2.02 11.96
N GLU A 499 7.42 1.87 11.26
CA GLU A 499 7.67 0.73 10.38
C GLU A 499 7.84 -0.59 11.14
N ILE A 500 8.39 -0.60 12.36
CA ILE A 500 8.43 -1.84 13.17
C ILE A 500 7.05 -2.27 13.66
N ASP A 501 6.13 -1.33 13.91
CA ASP A 501 4.75 -1.72 14.21
C ASP A 501 3.99 -2.15 12.95
N ARG A 502 4.46 -1.76 11.77
CA ARG A 502 3.89 -2.15 10.47
C ARG A 502 4.33 -3.56 10.06
N TYR A 503 5.61 -3.90 10.25
CA TYR A 503 6.16 -5.23 9.97
C TYR A 503 5.66 -6.20 11.03
#